data_AF-A0A085N9G2-F1
#
_entry.id   AF-A0A085N9G2-F1
#
_cell.length_a   1.000
_cell.length_b   1.000
_cell.length_c   1.000
_cell.angle_alpha   90.00
_cell.angle_beta   90.00
_cell.angle_gamma   90.00
#
_symmetry.space_group_name_H-M   'P 1'
#
loop_
_entity.id
_entity.type
_entity.pdbx_description
1 polymer ?
#
loop_
_entity_poly.entity_id
_entity_poly.type
_entity_poly.pdbx_seq_one_letter_code
_entity_poly.pdbx_strand_id
1 'polypeptide(L)'
;MTSHVSHMEEFDVSNPAGWEEYAERLEFYFAANSIRDAQKKLAVLCSVCGPKTYSVIRSLTSPQSPASMSFTEVMKLQEHFVISVRCLLYDRTCTYCYRRDKVGTFE
;
A
#
# COMPACT_ATOMS: atom_id res chain seq x y z
N MET A 1 27.89 -6.29 17.05
CA MET A 1 27.48 -7.09 15.88
C MET A 1 26.16 -6.52 15.39
N THR A 2 26.15 -5.69 14.35
CA THR A 2 24.90 -5.15 13.79
C THR A 2 24.28 -6.24 12.93
N SER A 3 23.29 -6.94 13.48
CA SER A 3 22.43 -7.83 12.70
C SER A 3 21.67 -6.96 11.69
N HIS A 4 22.14 -6.93 10.45
CA HIS A 4 21.40 -6.32 9.36
C HIS A 4 20.16 -7.18 9.11
N VAL A 5 19.00 -6.64 9.46
CA VAL A 5 17.72 -7.21 9.01
C VAL A 5 17.63 -6.88 7.53
N SER A 6 17.98 -7.83 6.68
CA SER A 6 18.05 -7.62 5.22
C SER A 6 16.79 -8.05 4.48
N HIS A 7 15.87 -8.74 5.15
CA HIS A 7 14.70 -9.33 4.50
C HIS A 7 13.43 -9.03 5.28
N MET A 8 12.48 -8.41 4.59
CA MET A 8 11.09 -8.27 4.98
C MET A 8 10.25 -9.00 3.93
N GLU A 9 9.20 -9.68 4.37
CA GLU A 9 8.26 -10.34 3.47
C GLU A 9 7.39 -9.30 2.77
N GLU A 10 6.97 -9.59 1.54
CA GLU A 10 6.07 -8.71 0.80
C GLU A 10 4.69 -8.64 1.45
N PHE A 11 3.99 -7.52 1.25
CA PHE A 11 2.63 -7.35 1.72
C PHE A 11 1.65 -8.20 0.90
N ASP A 12 0.83 -9.01 1.58
CA ASP A 12 -0.23 -9.76 0.92
C ASP A 12 -1.47 -8.89 0.66
N VAL A 13 -1.58 -8.40 -0.57
CA VAL A 13 -2.72 -7.59 -1.04
C VAL A 13 -4.05 -8.35 -0.96
N SER A 14 -4.05 -9.68 -0.92
CA SER A 14 -5.26 -10.50 -0.72
C SER A 14 -5.79 -10.45 0.72
N ASN A 15 -4.95 -10.09 1.69
CA ASN A 15 -5.33 -9.88 3.08
C ASN A 15 -5.14 -8.41 3.51
N PRO A 16 -6.03 -7.50 3.08
CA PRO A 16 -5.92 -6.08 3.40
C PRO A 16 -5.99 -5.80 4.92
N ALA A 17 -6.55 -6.72 5.73
CA ALA A 17 -6.60 -6.56 7.18
C ALA A 17 -5.21 -6.56 7.84
N GLY A 18 -4.22 -7.22 7.23
CA GLY A 18 -2.84 -7.30 7.75
C GLY A 18 -1.98 -6.07 7.46
N TRP A 19 -2.54 -4.99 6.92
CA TRP A 19 -1.76 -3.78 6.59
C TRP A 19 -1.16 -3.11 7.84
N GLU A 20 -1.91 -3.04 8.93
CA GLU A 20 -1.45 -2.46 10.19
C GLU A 20 -0.23 -3.23 10.73
N GLU A 21 -0.32 -4.56 10.77
CA GLU A 21 0.79 -5.43 11.20
C GLU A 21 2.02 -5.29 10.27
N TYR A 22 1.80 -5.17 8.97
CA TYR A 22 2.87 -4.93 7.99
C TYR A 22 3.54 -3.56 8.21
N ALA A 23 2.76 -2.51 8.48
CA ALA A 23 3.25 -1.17 8.76
C ALA A 23 4.11 -1.14 10.04
N GLU A 24 3.68 -1.83 11.10
CA GLU A 24 4.46 -1.95 12.34
C GLU A 24 5.80 -2.66 12.10
N ARG A 25 5.79 -3.78 11.36
CA ARG A 25 7.02 -4.49 10.95
C ARG A 25 7.98 -3.58 10.17
N LEU A 26 7.44 -2.72 9.30
CA LEU A 26 8.23 -1.78 8.52
C LEU A 26 8.90 -0.71 9.38
N GLU A 27 8.21 -0.19 10.40
CA GLU A 27 8.83 0.74 11.36
C GLU A 27 9.94 0.08 12.19
N PHE A 28 9.76 -1.16 12.61
CA PHE A 28 10.84 -1.93 13.24
C PHE A 28 12.03 -2.14 12.31
N TYR A 29 11.77 -2.37 11.02
CA TYR A 29 12.82 -2.48 10.01
C TYR A 29 13.61 -1.17 9.86
N PHE A 30 12.94 -0.02 9.85
CA PHE A 30 13.61 1.29 9.82
C PHE A 30 14.41 1.56 11.08
N ALA A 31 13.88 1.21 12.25
CA ALA A 31 14.56 1.36 13.53
C ALA A 31 15.82 0.51 13.59
N ALA A 32 15.74 -0.77 13.19
CA ALA A 32 16.87 -1.70 13.17
C ALA A 32 17.97 -1.25 12.20
N ASN A 33 17.60 -0.69 11.04
CA ASN A 33 18.53 -0.21 10.02
C ASN A 33 18.94 1.27 10.20
N SER A 34 18.50 1.94 11.27
CA SER A 34 18.77 3.37 11.53
C SER A 34 18.40 4.30 10.36
N ILE A 35 17.32 3.99 9.64
CA ILE A 35 16.84 4.78 8.49
C ILE A 35 15.97 5.92 9.00
N ARG A 36 16.52 7.13 9.00
CA ARG A 36 15.83 8.35 9.47
C ARG A 36 15.32 9.24 8.34
N ASP A 37 15.92 9.13 7.17
CA ASP A 37 15.60 9.96 6.02
C ASP A 37 14.27 9.52 5.38
N ALA A 38 13.36 10.48 5.16
CA ALA A 38 12.02 10.21 4.64
C ALA A 38 12.05 9.65 3.20
N GLN A 39 12.99 10.10 2.37
CA GLN A 39 13.16 9.59 1.01
C GLN A 39 13.71 8.16 1.04
N LYS A 40 14.64 7.87 1.95
CA LYS A 40 15.12 6.49 2.16
C LYS A 40 14.03 5.56 2.68
N LYS A 41 13.19 6.02 3.62
CA LYS A 41 12.03 5.23 4.10
C LYS A 41 11.09 4.88 2.94
N LEU A 42 10.78 5.85 2.08
CA LEU A 42 9.93 5.63 0.91
C LEU A 42 10.57 4.69 -0.12
N ALA A 43 11.86 4.88 -0.42
CA ALA A 43 12.59 3.98 -1.31
C ALA A 43 12.59 2.54 -0.80
N VAL A 44 12.80 2.34 0.50
CA VAL A 44 12.75 1.01 1.12
C VAL A 44 11.35 0.44 1.07
N LEU A 45 10.30 1.21 1.42
CA LEU A 45 8.90 0.78 1.29
C LEU A 45 8.61 0.28 -0.13
N CYS A 46 8.95 1.06 -1.17
CA CYS A 46 8.73 0.67 -2.56
C CYS A 46 9.53 -0.57 -2.98
N SER A 47 10.67 -0.84 -2.35
CA SER A 47 11.49 -2.01 -2.63
C SER A 47 11.00 -3.29 -1.94
N VAL A 48 10.50 -3.18 -0.70
CA VAL A 48 10.12 -4.34 0.14
C VAL A 48 8.64 -4.70 0.02
N CYS A 49 7.77 -3.78 -0.41
CA CYS A 49 6.33 -4.02 -0.47
C CYS A 49 5.88 -5.00 -1.57
N GLY A 50 6.76 -5.34 -2.50
CA GLY A 50 6.47 -6.20 -3.64
C GLY A 50 5.77 -5.49 -4.81
N PRO A 51 5.72 -6.12 -5.99
CA PRO A 51 5.24 -5.51 -7.23
C PRO A 51 3.75 -5.17 -7.20
N LYS A 52 2.92 -6.00 -6.54
CA LYS A 52 1.47 -5.79 -6.44
C LYS A 52 1.15 -4.53 -5.62
N THR A 53 1.74 -4.41 -4.45
CA THR A 53 1.57 -3.24 -3.56
C THR A 53 2.13 -1.97 -4.18
N TYR A 54 3.28 -2.07 -4.86
CA TYR A 54 3.83 -0.93 -5.60
C TYR A 54 2.90 -0.45 -6.71
N SER A 55 2.22 -1.36 -7.43
CA SER A 55 1.22 -1.00 -8.45
C SER A 55 0.03 -0.24 -7.85
N VAL A 56 -0.43 -0.64 -6.66
CA VAL A 56 -1.48 0.08 -5.91
C VAL A 56 -0.99 1.48 -5.54
N ILE A 57 0.19 1.59 -4.93
CA ILE A 57 0.78 2.89 -4.56
C ILE A 57 0.88 3.79 -5.79
N ARG A 58 1.45 3.30 -6.90
CA ARG A 58 1.56 4.06 -8.15
C ARG A 58 0.20 4.50 -8.71
N SER A 59 -0.83 3.68 -8.55
CA SER A 59 -2.19 4.03 -8.98
C SER A 59 -2.79 5.12 -8.09
N LEU A 60 -2.51 5.09 -6.78
CA LEU A 60 -2.95 6.09 -5.81
C LEU A 60 -2.21 7.42 -5.95
N THR A 61 -0.93 7.40 -6.35
CA THR A 61 -0.13 8.63 -6.51
C THR A 61 -0.28 9.29 -7.89
N SER A 62 -0.92 8.62 -8.86
CA SER A 62 -1.13 9.15 -10.21
C SER A 62 -1.91 10.47 -10.20
N PRO A 63 -1.51 11.50 -10.95
CA PRO A 63 -0.47 11.52 -12.01
C PRO A 63 0.96 11.80 -11.50
N GLN A 64 1.15 12.00 -10.20
CA GLN A 64 2.45 12.30 -9.60
C GLN A 64 3.29 11.03 -9.38
N SER A 65 4.61 11.22 -9.32
CA SER A 65 5.52 10.11 -9.04
C SER A 65 5.41 9.71 -7.57
N PRO A 66 5.39 8.41 -7.23
CA PRO A 66 5.45 7.99 -5.83
C PRO A 66 6.74 8.47 -5.15
N ALA A 67 7.82 8.73 -5.91
CA ALA A 67 9.07 9.28 -5.40
C ALA A 67 8.98 10.78 -5.01
N SER A 68 7.99 11.53 -5.50
CA SER A 68 7.80 12.94 -5.13
C SER A 68 6.94 13.13 -3.89
N MET A 69 6.32 12.06 -3.38
CA MET A 69 5.50 12.11 -2.16
C MET A 69 6.34 11.82 -0.91
N SER A 70 5.82 12.21 0.25
CA SER A 70 6.41 11.83 1.53
C SER A 70 5.96 10.42 1.95
N PHE A 71 6.80 9.74 2.73
CA PHE A 71 6.49 8.43 3.31
C PHE A 71 5.15 8.45 4.07
N THR A 72 4.91 9.48 4.88
CA THR A 72 3.68 9.63 5.67
C THR A 72 2.43 9.75 4.80
N GLU A 73 2.51 10.45 3.66
CA GLU A 73 1.38 10.57 2.72
C GLU A 73 1.06 9.22 2.07
N VAL A 74 2.08 8.49 1.61
CA VAL A 74 1.89 7.16 1.00
C VAL A 74 1.27 6.18 2.00
N MET A 75 1.72 6.20 3.26
CA MET A 75 1.14 5.38 4.34
C MET A 75 -0.34 5.67 4.56
N LYS A 76 -0.72 6.96 4.63
CA LYS A 76 -2.12 7.37 4.77
C LYS A 76 -2.98 6.96 3.58
N LEU A 77 -2.48 7.14 2.35
CA LEU A 77 -3.19 6.72 1.14
C LEU A 77 -3.47 5.22 1.14
N GLN A 78 -2.48 4.43 1.56
CA GLN A 78 -2.62 2.98 1.63
C GLN A 78 -3.60 2.55 2.74
N GLU A 79 -3.58 3.21 3.90
CA GLU A 79 -4.56 2.99 4.97
C GLU A 79 -5.99 3.30 4.52
N HIS A 80 -6.21 4.45 3.85
CA HIS A 80 -7.50 4.80 3.27
C HIS A 80 -7.98 3.78 2.22
N PHE A 81 -7.07 3.26 1.39
CA PHE A 81 -7.38 2.21 0.43
C PHE A 81 -7.81 0.92 1.14
N VAL A 82 -7.09 0.49 2.17
CA VAL A 82 -7.41 -0.70 2.96
C VAL A 82 -8.77 -0.57 3.64
N ILE A 83 -9.11 0.60 4.20
CA ILE A 83 -10.43 0.88 4.79
C ILE A 83 -11.52 0.81 3.72
N SER A 84 -11.29 1.38 2.55
CA SER A 84 -12.24 1.34 1.43
C SER A 84 -12.49 -0.10 0.96
N VAL A 85 -11.44 -0.90 0.79
CA VAL A 85 -11.57 -2.32 0.42
C VAL A 85 -12.23 -3.14 1.54
N ARG A 86 -11.94 -2.86 2.82
CA ARG A 86 -12.57 -3.53 3.97
C ARG A 86 -14.08 -3.25 4.02
N CYS A 87 -14.50 -2.03 3.72
CA CYS A 87 -15.91 -1.66 3.62
C CYS A 87 -16.63 -2.45 2.52
N LEU A 88 -15.98 -2.64 1.36
CA LEU A 88 -16.54 -3.41 0.25
C LEU A 88 -16.64 -4.92 0.54
N LEU A 89 -15.71 -5.47 1.33
CA LEU A 89 -15.69 -6.91 1.64
C LEU A 89 -16.67 -7.30 2.76
N TYR A 90 -16.99 -6.40 3.68
CA TYR A 90 -17.98 -6.63 4.74
C TYR A 90 -19.43 -6.50 4.24
N ASP A 91 -19.63 -5.95 3.04
CA ASP A 91 -20.93 -5.85 2.37
C ASP A 91 -21.05 -6.86 1.22
N ARG A 92 -20.92 -8.16 1.53
CA ARG A 92 -21.21 -9.28 0.60
C ARG A 92 -22.69 -9.35 0.14
N THR A 93 -23.46 -8.28 0.36
CA THR A 93 -24.82 -8.09 -0.15
C THR A 93 -24.93 -6.98 -1.21
N CYS A 94 -23.90 -6.16 -1.45
CA CYS A 94 -24.02 -5.01 -2.35
C CYS A 94 -23.66 -5.36 -3.80
N THR A 95 -24.69 -5.75 -4.55
CA THR A 95 -24.75 -5.90 -6.02
C THR A 95 -24.42 -4.61 -6.82
N TYR A 96 -24.00 -3.52 -6.17
CA TYR A 96 -23.94 -2.19 -6.77
C TYR A 96 -22.68 -1.94 -7.65
N CYS A 97 -21.52 -2.53 -7.36
CA CYS A 97 -20.31 -2.25 -8.15
C CYS A 97 -20.18 -3.07 -9.45
N TYR A 98 -21.05 -4.05 -9.70
CA TYR A 98 -21.11 -4.80 -10.98
C TYR A 98 -21.62 -3.93 -12.15
N ARG A 99 -22.16 -2.73 -11.89
CA ARG A 99 -22.81 -1.91 -12.92
C ARG A 99 -21.90 -0.81 -13.49
N ARG A 100 -20.60 -1.06 -13.68
CA ARG A 100 -19.76 -0.25 -14.56
C ARG A 100 -19.47 -0.89 -15.94
N ASP A 101 -20.04 -2.05 -16.24
CA ASP A 101 -19.78 -2.81 -17.48
C ASP A 101 -21.02 -3.12 -18.34
N LYS A 102 -22.06 -2.26 -18.33
CA LYS A 102 -23.09 -2.30 -19.38
C LYS A 102 -23.10 -0.98 -20.16
N VAL A 103 -22.21 -0.96 -21.15
CA VAL A 103 -22.42 -0.38 -22.49
C VAL A 103 -22.66 1.12 -22.55
N GLY A 104 -21.58 1.87 -22.79
CA GLY A 104 -21.68 3.09 -23.57
C GLY A 104 -22.15 2.78 -25.00
N THR A 105 -22.76 3.79 -25.63
CA THR A 105 -23.28 3.83 -27.02
C THR A 105 -24.46 2.91 -27.31
N PHE A 106 -25.64 3.48 -27.56
CA PHE A 106 -26.09 3.87 -28.90
C PHE A 106 -27.30 4.82 -28.78
N GLU A 107 -27.33 5.77 -29.72
CA GLU A 107 -28.39 6.72 -30.15
C GLU A 107 -29.72 6.83 -29.38
#